data_AF-A0A9D5JYR9-F1
#
_entry.id   AF-A0A9D5JYR9-F1
#
_cell.length_a   1.000
_cell.length_b   1.000
_cell.length_c   1.000
_cell.angle_alpha   90.00
_cell.angle_beta   90.00
_cell.angle_gamma   90.00
#
_symmetry.space_group_name_H-M   'P 1'
#
loop_
_entity.id
_entity.type
_entity.pdbx_description
1 polymer ?
#
loop_
_entity_poly.entity_id
_entity_poly.type
_entity_poly.pdbx_seq_one_letter_code
_entity_poly.pdbx_strand_id
1 'polypeptide(L)'
;MKLRNIFRPKDPPIQQNSRQTLIHEEMMFLLERNQKRFRKLLQAHLLDEGCNFPLHLALPRFYELMLTGLVARADQATQKKFAQAVPALQPITSQTLSTASLKEALQTHDEFYRAMRFFASNLNNAGQRMAWEVVQSIDQITQEWLLDPALFQAKRDAFDHHLHTFVTQLWHASHLSPSAHPPLDLIRRRLYIAWTNSLLRKMNVRHAFEAEFGSIPDVLNAMQADHAVFCRFMAFCQAQTPYFTYIASRTFWRTLETLLTQRDTSRTSP
;
A
#
# COMPACT_ATOMS: atom_id res chain seq x y z
N MET A 1 40.54 -13.86 -23.13
CA MET A 1 40.66 -14.84 -24.23
C MET A 1 39.42 -14.70 -25.11
N LYS A 2 39.57 -14.12 -26.31
CA LYS A 2 38.52 -14.00 -27.34
C LYS A 2 38.36 -15.33 -28.07
N LEU A 3 37.14 -15.77 -28.37
CA LEU A 3 36.72 -16.50 -29.59
C LEU A 3 35.18 -16.57 -29.55
N ARG A 4 34.35 -16.28 -30.57
CA ARG A 4 34.44 -15.61 -31.88
C ARG A 4 32.98 -15.39 -32.29
N ASN A 5 32.64 -14.18 -32.72
CA ASN A 5 31.45 -13.89 -33.52
C ASN A 5 31.54 -14.65 -34.86
N ILE A 6 30.57 -15.49 -35.19
CA ILE A 6 30.16 -15.71 -36.60
C ILE A 6 28.66 -16.04 -36.61
N PHE A 7 27.92 -15.34 -37.49
CA PHE A 7 26.51 -15.47 -37.86
C PHE A 7 25.45 -14.87 -36.91
N ARG A 8 25.13 -13.59 -37.16
CA ARG A 8 23.78 -13.05 -36.97
C ARG A 8 22.83 -13.65 -38.01
N PRO A 9 21.71 -14.22 -37.59
CA PRO A 9 20.39 -13.81 -38.06
C PRO A 9 19.89 -12.66 -37.17
N LYS A 10 19.13 -11.72 -37.73
CA LYS A 10 18.51 -10.59 -37.02
C LYS A 10 17.85 -11.07 -35.72
N ASP A 11 18.28 -10.55 -34.57
CA ASP A 11 17.52 -10.68 -33.33
C ASP A 11 16.07 -10.21 -33.58
N PRO A 12 15.03 -11.00 -33.29
CA PRO A 12 13.66 -10.53 -33.34
C PRO A 12 13.41 -9.52 -32.18
N PRO A 13 12.33 -8.72 -32.25
CA PRO A 13 12.12 -7.55 -31.39
C PRO A 13 11.59 -7.95 -30.01
N ILE A 14 12.38 -8.67 -29.21
CA ILE A 14 11.91 -9.24 -27.92
C ILE A 14 11.62 -8.13 -26.89
N GLN A 15 12.36 -7.01 -26.92
CA GLN A 15 12.14 -5.89 -25.99
C GLN A 15 10.96 -4.96 -26.35
N GLN A 16 10.58 -4.88 -27.63
CA GLN A 16 9.42 -4.09 -28.04
C GLN A 16 8.11 -4.81 -27.72
N ASN A 17 8.10 -6.14 -27.87
CA ASN A 17 6.94 -6.95 -27.53
C ASN A 17 6.64 -6.90 -26.03
N SER A 18 7.64 -7.03 -25.15
CA SER A 18 7.41 -6.98 -23.70
C SER A 18 6.86 -5.63 -23.22
N ARG A 19 7.37 -4.52 -23.76
CA ARG A 19 6.87 -3.17 -23.44
C ARG A 19 5.46 -2.94 -23.94
N GLN A 20 5.14 -3.41 -25.14
CA GLN A 20 3.78 -3.28 -25.69
C GLN A 20 2.78 -4.16 -24.91
N THR A 21 3.19 -5.36 -24.51
CA THR A 21 2.40 -6.23 -23.62
C THR A 21 2.12 -5.55 -22.30
N LEU A 22 3.15 -5.01 -21.63
CA LEU A 22 2.96 -4.28 -20.37
C LEU A 22 2.00 -3.09 -20.54
N ILE A 23 2.21 -2.26 -21.56
CA ILE A 23 1.31 -1.13 -21.83
C ILE A 23 -0.13 -1.61 -22.04
N HIS A 24 -0.32 -2.71 -22.76
CA HIS A 24 -1.64 -3.28 -22.98
C HIS A 24 -2.28 -3.77 -21.67
N GLU A 25 -1.55 -4.52 -20.85
CA GLU A 25 -2.01 -5.04 -19.57
C GLU A 25 -2.42 -3.91 -18.62
N GLU A 26 -1.57 -2.89 -18.45
CA GLU A 26 -1.87 -1.75 -17.58
C GLU A 26 -3.07 -0.94 -18.06
N MET A 27 -3.21 -0.78 -19.39
CA MET A 27 -4.38 -0.09 -19.95
C MET A 27 -5.67 -0.89 -19.74
N MET A 28 -5.61 -2.22 -19.86
CA MET A 28 -6.75 -3.09 -19.57
C MET A 28 -7.14 -3.05 -18.09
N PHE A 29 -6.16 -2.98 -17.19
CA PHE A 29 -6.39 -2.77 -15.77
C PHE A 29 -7.05 -1.42 -15.49
N LEU A 30 -6.49 -0.32 -15.97
CA LEU A 30 -7.00 1.04 -15.74
C LEU A 30 -8.39 1.28 -16.31
N LEU A 31 -8.70 0.64 -17.44
CA LEU A 31 -9.99 0.77 -18.13
C LEU A 31 -10.95 -0.37 -17.77
N GLU A 32 -10.73 -1.07 -16.67
CA GLU A 32 -11.72 -1.98 -16.10
C GLU A 32 -12.86 -1.16 -15.47
N ARG A 33 -14.07 -1.33 -16.00
CA ARG A 33 -15.28 -0.61 -15.56
C ARG A 33 -15.89 -1.24 -14.30
N ASN A 34 -15.69 -2.54 -14.10
CA ASN A 34 -16.24 -3.25 -12.95
C ASN A 34 -15.35 -3.04 -11.71
N GLN A 35 -15.83 -2.27 -10.74
CA GLN A 35 -15.08 -1.97 -9.52
C GLN A 35 -14.61 -3.23 -8.77
N LYS A 36 -15.41 -4.30 -8.71
CA LYS A 36 -15.01 -5.53 -8.01
C LYS A 36 -13.84 -6.21 -8.71
N ARG A 37 -13.82 -6.22 -10.04
CA ARG A 37 -12.71 -6.76 -10.82
C ARG A 37 -11.48 -5.88 -10.74
N PHE A 38 -11.65 -4.57 -10.89
CA PHE A 38 -10.58 -3.59 -10.70
C PHE A 38 -9.90 -3.76 -9.33
N ARG A 39 -10.68 -3.86 -8.25
CA ARG A 39 -10.18 -4.09 -6.89
C ARG A 39 -9.33 -5.36 -6.77
N LYS A 40 -9.74 -6.45 -7.42
CA LYS A 40 -8.97 -7.70 -7.43
C LYS A 40 -7.66 -7.55 -8.21
N LEU A 41 -7.67 -6.85 -9.34
CA LEU A 41 -6.48 -6.57 -10.13
C LEU A 41 -5.50 -5.68 -9.36
N LEU A 42 -5.98 -4.59 -8.76
CA LEU A 42 -5.15 -3.72 -7.91
C LEU A 42 -4.52 -4.52 -6.76
N GLN A 43 -5.30 -5.38 -6.10
CA GLN A 43 -4.77 -6.25 -5.06
C GLN A 43 -3.68 -7.20 -5.59
N ALA A 44 -3.85 -7.75 -6.79
CA ALA A 44 -2.84 -8.60 -7.41
C ALA A 44 -1.54 -7.82 -7.68
N HIS A 45 -1.62 -6.63 -8.30
CA HIS A 45 -0.45 -5.77 -8.54
C HIS A 45 0.30 -5.46 -7.24
N LEU A 46 -0.42 -5.11 -6.16
CA LEU A 46 0.21 -4.85 -4.87
C LEU A 46 0.88 -6.11 -4.31
N LEU A 47 0.24 -7.28 -4.41
CA LEU A 47 0.80 -8.53 -3.92
C LEU A 47 2.01 -9.01 -4.73
N ASP A 48 2.07 -8.72 -6.03
CA ASP A 48 3.21 -9.03 -6.89
C ASP A 48 4.45 -8.22 -6.45
N GLU A 49 4.27 -6.99 -5.96
CA GLU A 49 5.30 -6.18 -5.30
C GLU A 49 5.52 -6.55 -3.82
N GLY A 50 4.84 -7.59 -3.33
CA GLY A 50 4.90 -8.03 -1.94
C GLY A 50 4.17 -7.10 -0.96
N CYS A 51 3.41 -6.12 -1.43
CA CYS A 51 2.63 -5.21 -0.63
C CYS A 51 1.30 -5.84 -0.19
N ASN A 52 1.08 -5.99 1.13
CA ASN A 52 -0.21 -6.41 1.70
C ASN A 52 -0.91 -5.22 2.37
N PHE A 53 -0.92 -4.08 1.69
CA PHE A 53 -1.57 -2.87 2.19
C PHE A 53 -3.08 -3.02 2.09
N PRO A 54 -3.84 -2.59 3.13
CA PRO A 54 -5.27 -2.81 3.13
C PRO A 54 -5.97 -2.14 1.96
N LEU A 55 -6.75 -2.92 1.21
CA LEU A 55 -7.28 -2.48 -0.09
C LEU A 55 -8.22 -1.27 0.04
N HIS A 56 -8.87 -1.08 1.19
CA HIS A 56 -9.71 0.08 1.45
C HIS A 56 -8.90 1.38 1.66
N LEU A 57 -7.61 1.29 2.02
CA LEU A 57 -6.67 2.41 1.98
C LEU A 57 -6.01 2.53 0.60
N ALA A 58 -5.60 1.40 0.02
CA ALA A 58 -4.86 1.37 -1.23
C ALA A 58 -5.70 1.88 -2.42
N LEU A 59 -6.99 1.54 -2.49
CA LEU A 59 -7.86 1.92 -3.61
C LEU A 59 -8.03 3.45 -3.78
N PRO A 60 -8.50 4.20 -2.76
CA PRO A 60 -8.61 5.65 -2.89
C PRO A 60 -7.24 6.31 -3.08
N ARG A 61 -6.18 5.76 -2.45
CA ARG A 61 -4.81 6.25 -2.66
C ARG A 61 -4.34 6.06 -4.10
N PHE A 62 -4.62 4.92 -4.70
CA PHE A 62 -4.30 4.64 -6.10
C PHE A 62 -5.01 5.61 -7.04
N TYR A 63 -6.30 5.88 -6.80
CA TYR A 63 -7.04 6.87 -7.59
C TYR A 63 -6.43 8.26 -7.50
N GLU A 64 -6.06 8.70 -6.30
CA GLU A 64 -5.42 9.98 -6.05
C GLU A 64 -4.08 10.09 -6.79
N LEU A 65 -3.20 9.10 -6.63
CA LEU A 65 -1.87 9.10 -7.23
C LEU A 65 -1.94 9.07 -8.76
N MET A 66 -2.76 8.19 -9.34
CA MET A 66 -2.96 8.13 -10.78
C MET A 66 -3.45 9.46 -11.34
N LEU A 67 -4.45 10.07 -10.70
CA LEU A 67 -5.01 11.32 -11.21
C LEU A 67 -4.03 12.47 -11.08
N THR A 68 -3.42 12.63 -9.91
CA THR A 68 -2.47 13.73 -9.64
C THR A 68 -1.26 13.63 -10.55
N GLY A 69 -0.70 12.43 -10.74
CA GLY A 69 0.42 12.18 -11.64
C GLY A 69 0.09 12.45 -13.11
N LEU A 70 -1.06 11.97 -13.60
CA LEU A 70 -1.50 12.23 -14.98
C LEU A 70 -1.80 13.70 -15.23
N VAL A 71 -2.45 14.40 -14.30
CA VAL A 71 -2.73 15.85 -14.41
C VAL A 71 -1.42 16.63 -14.43
N ALA A 72 -0.48 16.34 -13.52
CA ALA A 72 0.80 17.04 -13.44
C ALA A 72 1.64 16.88 -14.71
N ARG A 73 1.51 15.74 -15.40
CA ARG A 73 2.25 15.41 -16.64
C ARG A 73 1.49 15.79 -17.92
N ALA A 74 0.22 16.18 -17.81
CA ALA A 74 -0.58 16.64 -18.94
C ALA A 74 -0.18 18.07 -19.33
N ASP A 75 -0.30 18.41 -20.62
CA ASP A 75 -0.14 19.79 -21.04
C ASP A 75 -1.29 20.68 -20.53
N GLN A 76 -1.05 21.99 -20.49
CA GLN A 76 -2.00 22.95 -19.94
C GLN A 76 -3.36 22.93 -20.67
N ALA A 77 -3.37 22.62 -21.97
CA ALA A 77 -4.61 22.52 -22.76
C ALA A 77 -5.44 21.31 -22.30
N THR A 78 -4.81 20.17 -22.08
CA THR A 78 -5.43 18.94 -21.59
C THR A 78 -5.91 19.10 -20.15
N GLN A 79 -5.13 19.76 -19.28
CA GLN A 79 -5.56 20.09 -17.92
C GLN A 79 -6.82 20.98 -17.91
N LYS A 80 -6.87 22.01 -18.76
CA LYS A 80 -8.07 22.87 -18.91
C LYS A 80 -9.28 22.08 -19.41
N LYS A 81 -9.11 21.24 -20.42
CA LYS A 81 -10.18 20.35 -20.93
C LYS A 81 -10.65 19.38 -19.85
N PHE A 82 -9.75 18.85 -19.03
CA PHE A 82 -10.08 17.93 -17.94
C PHE A 82 -10.92 18.61 -16.86
N ALA A 83 -10.52 19.81 -16.42
CA ALA A 83 -11.28 20.58 -15.44
C ALA A 83 -12.70 20.93 -15.93
N GLN A 84 -12.87 21.15 -17.24
CA GLN A 84 -14.18 21.36 -17.85
C GLN A 84 -15.00 20.07 -17.93
N ALA A 85 -14.35 18.93 -18.20
CA ALA A 85 -15.00 17.63 -18.41
C ALA A 85 -15.40 16.91 -17.11
N VAL A 86 -14.83 17.29 -15.96
CA VAL A 86 -15.14 16.72 -14.65
C VAL A 86 -15.90 17.75 -13.81
N PRO A 87 -17.24 17.64 -13.68
CA PRO A 87 -18.07 18.61 -12.97
C PRO A 87 -17.63 18.88 -11.53
N ALA A 88 -17.08 17.86 -10.84
CA ALA A 88 -16.55 17.98 -9.49
C ALA A 88 -15.35 18.94 -9.36
N LEU A 89 -14.69 19.29 -10.46
CA LEU A 89 -13.55 20.22 -10.51
C LEU A 89 -13.93 21.63 -10.99
N GLN A 90 -15.21 21.89 -11.27
CA GLN A 90 -15.66 23.16 -11.87
C GLN A 90 -15.57 24.42 -10.99
N PRO A 91 -15.43 24.40 -9.65
CA PRO A 91 -15.15 25.62 -8.90
C PRO A 91 -13.73 26.19 -9.12
N ILE A 92 -12.85 25.49 -9.86
CA ILE A 92 -11.42 25.79 -9.97
C ILE A 92 -11.14 26.49 -11.30
N THR A 93 -11.68 27.68 -11.50
CA THR A 93 -11.60 28.37 -12.81
C THR A 93 -10.31 29.15 -13.06
N SER A 94 -9.41 29.34 -12.09
CA SER A 94 -8.25 30.24 -12.30
C SER A 94 -6.95 29.87 -11.57
N GLN A 95 -6.87 28.75 -10.87
CA GLN A 95 -5.65 28.35 -10.16
C GLN A 95 -5.31 26.90 -10.48
N THR A 96 -4.02 26.59 -10.60
CA THR A 96 -3.46 25.24 -10.70
C THR A 96 -4.28 24.25 -9.89
N LEU A 97 -4.76 23.17 -10.54
CA LEU A 97 -5.52 22.09 -9.89
C LEU A 97 -4.74 21.63 -8.65
N SER A 98 -5.24 21.96 -7.47
CA SER A 98 -4.60 21.58 -6.22
C SER A 98 -4.83 20.09 -5.97
N THR A 99 -3.87 19.42 -5.32
CA THR A 99 -3.97 18.00 -4.92
C THR A 99 -5.22 17.73 -4.08
N ALA A 100 -5.63 18.69 -3.25
CA ALA A 100 -6.82 18.59 -2.41
C ALA A 100 -8.12 18.50 -3.25
N SER A 101 -8.23 19.31 -4.30
CA SER A 101 -9.41 19.32 -5.16
C SER A 101 -9.52 18.07 -6.03
N LEU A 102 -8.39 17.49 -6.43
CA LEU A 102 -8.35 16.22 -7.18
C LEU A 102 -8.79 15.04 -6.29
N LYS A 103 -8.48 15.08 -4.99
CA LYS A 103 -8.89 14.06 -4.02
C LYS A 103 -10.41 14.06 -3.79
N GLU A 104 -11.03 15.23 -3.75
CA GLU A 104 -12.48 15.35 -3.61
C GLU A 104 -13.25 14.91 -4.86
N ALA A 105 -12.62 14.97 -6.04
CA ALA A 105 -13.26 14.67 -7.33
C ALA A 105 -13.34 13.17 -7.69
N LEU A 106 -12.66 12.29 -6.95
CA LEU A 106 -12.61 10.85 -7.21
C LEU A 106 -13.12 10.02 -6.03
N GLN A 107 -14.37 10.25 -5.63
CA GLN A 107 -14.97 9.50 -4.53
C GLN A 107 -15.43 8.10 -4.98
N THR A 108 -15.71 7.94 -6.28
CA THR A 108 -16.26 6.70 -6.84
C THR A 108 -15.39 6.10 -7.94
N HIS A 109 -15.52 4.79 -8.14
CA HIS A 109 -14.86 4.11 -9.24
C HIS A 109 -15.35 4.58 -10.62
N ASP A 110 -16.63 4.95 -10.74
CA ASP A 110 -17.18 5.46 -11.99
C ASP A 110 -16.54 6.78 -12.40
N GLU A 111 -16.27 7.67 -11.44
CA GLU A 111 -15.54 8.92 -11.69
C GLU A 111 -14.09 8.64 -12.09
N PHE A 112 -13.42 7.72 -11.39
CA PHE A 112 -12.06 7.30 -11.73
C PHE A 112 -11.99 6.74 -13.16
N TYR A 113 -12.90 5.82 -13.51
CA TYR A 113 -12.97 5.22 -14.84
C TYR A 113 -13.19 6.29 -15.93
N ARG A 114 -14.09 7.25 -15.70
CA ARG A 114 -14.32 8.37 -16.63
C ARG A 114 -13.06 9.23 -16.79
N ALA A 115 -12.35 9.52 -15.72
CA ALA A 115 -11.09 10.26 -15.77
C ALA A 115 -10.01 9.50 -16.57
N MET A 116 -9.84 8.20 -16.32
CA MET A 116 -8.90 7.37 -17.08
C MET A 116 -9.25 7.33 -18.57
N ARG A 117 -10.54 7.21 -18.91
CA ARG A 117 -10.99 7.31 -20.32
C ARG A 117 -10.70 8.66 -20.94
N PHE A 118 -10.87 9.75 -20.19
CA PHE A 118 -10.54 11.08 -20.67
C PHE A 118 -9.04 11.14 -21.03
N PHE A 119 -8.15 10.72 -20.13
CA PHE A 119 -6.71 10.75 -20.38
C PHE A 119 -6.29 9.81 -21.51
N ALA A 120 -6.91 8.63 -21.61
CA ALA A 120 -6.68 7.69 -22.70
C ALA A 120 -6.94 8.32 -24.09
N SER A 121 -7.94 9.20 -24.18
CA SER A 121 -8.33 9.86 -25.43
C SER A 121 -7.63 11.19 -25.70
N ASN A 122 -7.09 11.85 -24.67
CA ASN A 122 -6.58 13.22 -24.78
C ASN A 122 -5.06 13.36 -24.57
N LEU A 123 -4.38 12.34 -24.04
CA LEU A 123 -2.93 12.37 -23.87
C LEU A 123 -2.21 11.88 -25.14
N ASN A 124 -1.14 12.60 -25.51
CA ASN A 124 -0.18 12.10 -26.47
C ASN A 124 0.58 10.91 -25.87
N ASN A 125 0.65 9.79 -26.60
CA ASN A 125 1.21 8.51 -26.11
C ASN A 125 0.53 8.04 -24.81
N ALA A 126 -0.80 8.17 -24.73
CA ALA A 126 -1.58 7.87 -23.52
C ALA A 126 -1.23 6.51 -22.91
N GLY A 127 -1.18 5.44 -23.71
CA GLY A 127 -0.85 4.10 -23.22
C GLY A 127 0.45 4.03 -22.43
N GLN A 128 1.53 4.63 -22.97
CA GLN A 128 2.82 4.65 -22.28
C GLN A 128 2.78 5.50 -21.01
N ARG A 129 2.18 6.70 -21.08
CA ARG A 129 2.12 7.61 -19.92
C ARG A 129 1.30 7.02 -18.77
N MET A 130 0.16 6.43 -19.11
CA MET A 130 -0.74 5.80 -18.15
C MET A 130 -0.13 4.54 -17.54
N ALA A 131 0.47 3.65 -18.34
CA ALA A 131 1.16 2.48 -17.82
C ALA A 131 2.31 2.84 -16.89
N TRP A 132 3.10 3.87 -17.25
CA TRP A 132 4.14 4.37 -16.35
C TRP A 132 3.55 4.90 -15.04
N GLU A 133 2.43 5.63 -15.10
CA GLU A 133 1.78 6.13 -13.90
C GLU A 133 1.24 5.02 -12.99
N VAL A 134 0.78 3.89 -13.56
CA VAL A 134 0.41 2.72 -12.74
C VAL A 134 1.59 2.25 -11.93
N VAL A 135 2.73 2.01 -12.59
CA VAL A 135 3.95 1.53 -11.93
C VAL A 135 4.38 2.50 -10.82
N GLN A 136 4.35 3.80 -11.07
CA GLN A 136 4.69 4.82 -10.06
C GLN A 136 3.71 4.82 -8.89
N SER A 137 2.41 4.71 -9.17
CA SER A 137 1.37 4.69 -8.14
C SER A 137 1.47 3.45 -7.25
N ILE A 138 1.74 2.27 -7.85
CA ILE A 138 1.93 1.01 -7.11
C ILE A 138 3.21 1.06 -6.27
N ASP A 139 4.33 1.54 -6.83
CA ASP A 139 5.59 1.70 -6.09
C ASP A 139 5.41 2.66 -4.90
N GLN A 140 4.77 3.80 -5.12
CA GLN A 140 4.52 4.76 -4.05
C GLN A 140 3.62 4.18 -2.94
N ILE A 141 2.55 3.45 -3.28
CA ILE A 141 1.72 2.76 -2.28
C ILE A 141 2.55 1.71 -1.52
N THR A 142 3.43 1.00 -2.21
CA THR A 142 4.31 -0.01 -1.61
C THR A 142 5.30 0.62 -0.63
N GLN A 143 5.80 1.82 -0.92
CA GLN A 143 6.65 2.59 0.00
C GLN A 143 5.85 3.10 1.21
N GLU A 144 4.65 3.65 0.99
CA GLU A 144 3.75 4.12 2.06
C GLU A 144 3.27 2.99 2.98
N TRP A 145 3.23 1.76 2.47
CA TRP A 145 2.89 0.55 3.22
C TRP A 145 3.97 0.15 4.24
N LEU A 146 5.24 0.47 3.99
CA LEU A 146 6.33 0.11 4.89
C LEU A 146 6.29 0.97 6.16
N LEU A 147 6.31 0.31 7.31
CA LEU A 147 6.45 0.98 8.59
C LEU A 147 7.85 1.58 8.71
N ASP A 148 7.92 2.83 9.16
CA ASP A 148 9.18 3.47 9.52
C ASP A 148 9.87 2.65 10.62
N PRO A 149 11.12 2.16 10.42
CA PRO A 149 11.86 1.45 11.44
C PRO A 149 11.98 2.20 12.77
N ALA A 150 11.97 3.54 12.76
CA ALA A 150 12.00 4.37 13.97
C ALA A 150 10.79 4.12 14.88
N LEU A 151 9.65 3.70 14.32
CA LEU A 151 8.46 3.33 15.09
C LEU A 151 8.76 2.26 16.14
N PHE A 152 9.61 1.28 15.81
CA PHE A 152 9.90 0.15 16.69
C PHE A 152 10.84 0.48 17.84
N GLN A 153 11.45 1.68 17.81
CA GLN A 153 12.31 2.20 18.88
C GLN A 153 11.67 3.37 19.63
N ALA A 154 10.44 3.74 19.27
CA ALA A 154 9.73 4.83 19.92
C ALA A 154 9.40 4.51 21.39
N LYS A 155 9.30 5.56 22.23
CA LYS A 155 8.76 5.42 23.59
C LYS A 155 7.28 5.02 23.52
N ARG A 156 6.78 4.38 24.59
CA ARG A 156 5.38 3.89 24.72
C ARG A 156 4.35 4.89 24.21
N ASP A 157 4.38 6.14 24.68
CA ASP A 157 3.35 7.13 24.33
C ASP A 157 3.38 7.49 22.84
N ALA A 158 4.58 7.66 22.27
CA ALA A 158 4.75 7.93 20.85
C ALA A 158 4.35 6.74 19.98
N PHE A 159 4.70 5.52 20.40
CA PHE A 159 4.29 4.29 19.73
C PHE A 159 2.76 4.14 19.73
N ASP A 160 2.13 4.36 20.89
CA ASP A 160 0.67 4.29 21.04
C ASP A 160 -0.03 5.37 20.20
N HIS A 161 0.52 6.58 20.13
CA HIS A 161 0.00 7.65 19.28
C HIS A 161 0.05 7.29 17.79
N HIS A 162 1.19 6.76 17.30
CA HIS A 162 1.31 6.29 15.92
C HIS A 162 0.35 5.13 15.63
N LEU A 163 0.27 4.15 16.54
CA LEU A 163 -0.63 3.01 16.40
C LEU A 163 -2.09 3.47 16.31
N HIS A 164 -2.51 4.37 17.20
CA HIS A 164 -3.83 4.96 17.17
C HIS A 164 -4.10 5.66 15.84
N THR A 165 -3.15 6.45 15.33
CA THR A 165 -3.28 7.15 14.04
C THR A 165 -3.51 6.18 12.89
N PHE A 166 -2.71 5.11 12.78
CA PHE A 166 -2.89 4.10 11.72
C PHE A 166 -4.23 3.37 11.84
N VAL A 167 -4.62 2.97 13.05
CA VAL A 167 -5.91 2.31 13.32
C VAL A 167 -7.07 3.23 12.94
N THR A 168 -7.02 4.50 13.34
CA THR A 168 -8.05 5.48 13.02
C THR A 168 -8.18 5.69 11.51
N GLN A 169 -7.07 5.85 10.79
CA GLN A 169 -7.07 5.97 9.32
C GLN A 169 -7.71 4.75 8.65
N LEU A 170 -7.29 3.54 9.06
CA LEU A 170 -7.77 2.27 8.54
C LEU A 170 -9.29 2.08 8.76
N TRP A 171 -9.77 2.37 9.97
CA TRP A 171 -11.18 2.25 10.33
C TRP A 171 -12.05 3.28 9.61
N HIS A 172 -11.60 4.53 9.51
CA HIS A 172 -12.33 5.57 8.76
C HIS A 172 -12.47 5.20 7.29
N ALA A 173 -11.39 4.73 6.66
CA ALA A 173 -11.41 4.28 5.28
C ALA A 173 -12.24 3.01 5.06
N SER A 174 -12.45 2.20 6.10
CA SER A 174 -13.32 1.02 6.06
C SER A 174 -14.81 1.36 6.20
N HIS A 175 -15.19 2.64 6.37
CA HIS A 175 -16.56 3.09 6.65
C HIS A 175 -17.22 2.39 7.86
N LEU A 176 -16.41 1.90 8.81
CA LEU A 176 -16.92 1.29 10.03
C LEU A 176 -17.28 2.37 11.06
N SER A 177 -18.29 2.09 11.88
CA SER A 177 -18.74 3.03 12.91
C SER A 177 -17.62 3.31 13.94
N PRO A 178 -17.43 4.57 14.39
CA PRO A 178 -16.40 4.95 15.37
C PRO A 178 -16.52 4.20 16.72
N SER A 179 -17.71 3.72 17.09
CA SER A 179 -17.90 2.90 18.30
C SER A 179 -17.29 1.49 18.18
N ALA A 180 -16.77 1.13 17.01
CA ALA A 180 -16.17 -0.17 16.72
C ALA A 180 -14.64 -0.20 16.81
N HIS A 181 -13.99 0.81 17.41
CA HIS A 181 -12.55 0.74 17.69
C HIS A 181 -12.25 -0.26 18.83
N PRO A 182 -11.29 -1.20 18.66
CA PRO A 182 -10.83 -2.00 19.78
C PRO A 182 -10.05 -1.10 20.76
N PRO A 183 -10.05 -1.41 22.07
CA PRO A 183 -9.14 -0.75 23.00
C PRO A 183 -7.70 -0.88 22.51
N LEU A 184 -6.93 0.20 22.58
CA LEU A 184 -5.55 0.24 22.05
C LEU A 184 -4.67 -0.86 22.67
N ASP A 185 -4.87 -1.15 23.96
CA ASP A 185 -4.19 -2.23 24.67
C ASP A 185 -4.40 -3.61 24.03
N LEU A 186 -5.62 -3.88 23.55
CA LEU A 186 -5.94 -5.13 22.87
C LEU A 186 -5.22 -5.22 21.53
N ILE A 187 -5.22 -4.13 20.76
CA ILE A 187 -4.53 -4.04 19.45
C ILE A 187 -3.04 -4.29 19.65
N ARG A 188 -2.44 -3.62 20.63
CA ARG A 188 -1.04 -3.76 20.98
C ARG A 188 -0.68 -5.18 21.40
N ARG A 189 -1.45 -5.80 22.30
CA ARG A 189 -1.25 -7.21 22.71
C ARG A 189 -1.23 -8.14 21.51
N ARG A 190 -2.20 -7.97 20.61
CA ARG A 190 -2.30 -8.76 19.38
C ARG A 190 -1.09 -8.55 18.46
N LEU A 191 -0.63 -7.31 18.32
CA LEU A 191 0.56 -6.99 17.53
C LEU A 191 1.83 -7.61 18.12
N TYR A 192 2.04 -7.54 19.44
CA TYR A 192 3.21 -8.16 20.07
C TYR A 192 3.25 -9.67 19.86
N ILE A 193 2.11 -10.34 20.03
CA ILE A 193 1.97 -11.77 19.76
C ILE A 193 2.26 -12.07 18.28
N ALA A 194 1.65 -11.30 17.37
CA ALA A 194 1.79 -11.51 15.94
C ALA A 194 3.23 -11.30 15.46
N TRP A 195 3.87 -10.20 15.87
CA TRP A 195 5.27 -9.92 15.54
C TRP A 195 6.21 -10.96 16.14
N THR A 196 6.06 -11.31 17.42
CA THR A 196 6.92 -12.32 18.07
C THR A 196 6.87 -13.64 17.31
N ASN A 197 5.67 -14.13 17.01
CA ASN A 197 5.50 -15.39 16.26
C ASN A 197 5.99 -15.29 14.82
N SER A 198 5.68 -14.21 14.11
CA SER A 198 6.01 -14.04 12.70
C SER A 198 7.52 -13.89 12.49
N LEU A 199 8.18 -13.05 13.30
CA LEU A 199 9.60 -12.78 13.22
C LEU A 199 10.42 -14.02 13.62
N LEU A 200 10.15 -14.61 14.78
CA LEU A 200 10.88 -15.81 15.22
C LEU A 200 10.69 -17.01 14.28
N ARG A 201 9.50 -17.18 13.70
CA ARG A 201 9.27 -18.27 12.71
C ARG A 201 10.07 -18.06 11.42
N LYS A 202 10.36 -16.81 11.06
CA LYS A 202 11.08 -16.45 9.82
C LYS A 202 12.59 -16.33 10.02
N MET A 203 13.06 -16.39 11.27
CA MET A 203 14.47 -16.27 11.63
C MET A 203 14.98 -17.61 12.19
N ASN A 204 16.18 -18.03 11.80
CA ASN A 204 16.83 -19.19 12.40
C ASN A 204 17.63 -18.80 13.64
N VAL A 205 16.94 -18.28 14.67
CA VAL A 205 17.58 -17.61 15.85
C VAL A 205 17.08 -18.12 17.19
N ARG A 206 16.49 -19.32 17.23
CA ARG A 206 15.84 -19.85 18.44
C ARG A 206 16.75 -19.86 19.67
N HIS A 207 17.97 -20.37 19.55
CA HIS A 207 18.91 -20.43 20.67
C HIS A 207 19.35 -19.04 21.15
N ALA A 208 19.61 -18.11 20.23
CA ALA A 208 19.98 -16.74 20.58
C ALA A 208 18.82 -16.00 21.26
N PHE A 209 17.59 -16.21 20.78
CA PHE A 209 16.37 -15.69 21.41
C PHE A 209 16.19 -16.25 22.82
N GLU A 210 16.27 -17.56 22.99
CA GLU A 210 16.09 -18.21 24.30
C GLU A 210 17.14 -17.75 25.32
N ALA A 211 18.37 -17.50 24.88
CA ALA A 211 19.43 -16.96 25.72
C ALA A 211 19.20 -15.50 26.15
N GLU A 212 18.66 -14.65 25.27
CA GLU A 212 18.46 -13.22 25.58
C GLU A 212 17.11 -12.93 26.27
N PHE A 213 16.06 -13.65 25.91
CA PHE A 213 14.67 -13.32 26.30
C PHE A 213 13.97 -14.46 27.05
N GLY A 214 14.56 -15.65 27.16
CA GLY A 214 13.92 -16.81 27.77
C GLY A 214 12.84 -17.41 26.88
N SER A 215 11.61 -17.54 27.37
CA SER A 215 10.52 -18.13 26.61
C SER A 215 9.63 -17.08 25.92
N ILE A 216 8.86 -17.50 24.90
CA ILE A 216 7.87 -16.63 24.24
C ILE A 216 6.83 -16.08 25.24
N PRO A 217 6.24 -16.89 26.14
CA PRO A 217 5.36 -16.36 27.18
C PRO A 217 6.03 -15.30 28.07
N ASP A 218 7.28 -15.52 28.47
CA ASP A 218 7.99 -14.60 29.37
C ASP A 218 8.24 -13.26 28.69
N VAL A 219 8.74 -13.26 27.44
CA VAL A 219 9.00 -12.02 26.71
C VAL A 219 7.71 -11.26 26.45
N LEU A 220 6.61 -11.94 26.11
CA LEU A 220 5.32 -11.28 25.88
C LEU A 220 4.78 -10.63 27.15
N ASN A 221 4.88 -11.30 28.29
CA ASN A 221 4.50 -10.73 29.58
C ASN A 221 5.38 -9.52 29.93
N ALA A 222 6.70 -9.63 29.72
CA ALA A 222 7.64 -8.55 29.95
C ALA A 222 7.36 -7.33 29.04
N MET A 223 7.06 -7.53 27.77
CA MET A 223 6.66 -6.44 26.83
C MET A 223 5.37 -5.73 27.24
N GLN A 224 4.43 -6.43 27.89
CA GLN A 224 3.20 -5.81 28.39
C GLN A 224 3.48 -4.93 29.61
N ALA A 225 4.41 -5.33 30.47
CA ALA A 225 4.81 -4.58 31.66
C ALA A 225 5.73 -3.40 31.32
N ASP A 226 6.68 -3.60 30.41
CA ASP A 226 7.68 -2.62 30.01
C ASP A 226 7.86 -2.59 28.48
N HIS A 227 7.54 -1.44 27.89
CA HIS A 227 7.68 -1.23 26.46
C HIS A 227 9.14 -1.24 25.98
N ALA A 228 10.12 -0.97 26.85
CA ALA A 228 11.53 -1.05 26.47
C ALA A 228 11.94 -2.49 26.09
N VAL A 229 11.29 -3.50 26.67
CA VAL A 229 11.49 -4.91 26.28
C VAL A 229 11.01 -5.15 24.85
N PHE A 230 9.92 -4.52 24.43
CA PHE A 230 9.46 -4.56 23.04
C PHE A 230 10.49 -3.91 22.11
N CYS A 231 11.00 -2.72 22.44
CA CYS A 231 12.00 -2.04 21.60
C CYS A 231 13.27 -2.89 21.44
N ARG A 232 13.75 -3.49 22.55
CA ARG A 232 14.88 -4.43 22.55
C ARG A 232 14.63 -5.64 21.67
N PHE A 233 13.46 -6.28 21.79
CA PHE A 233 13.10 -7.42 20.95
C PHE A 233 13.06 -7.05 19.46
N MET A 234 12.50 -5.89 19.12
CA MET A 234 12.46 -5.44 17.73
C MET A 234 13.86 -5.12 17.19
N ALA A 235 14.74 -4.53 18.02
CA ALA A 235 16.15 -4.29 17.66
C ALA A 235 16.91 -5.61 17.44
N PHE A 236 16.72 -6.59 18.33
CA PHE A 236 17.26 -7.95 18.16
C PHE A 236 16.81 -8.53 16.82
N CYS A 237 15.51 -8.52 16.54
CA CYS A 237 14.95 -9.02 15.28
C CYS A 237 15.52 -8.31 14.05
N GLN A 238 15.67 -6.99 14.12
CA GLN A 238 16.23 -6.18 13.03
C GLN A 238 17.68 -6.53 12.72
N ALA A 239 18.49 -6.82 13.74
CA ALA A 239 19.88 -7.24 13.57
C ALA A 239 20.02 -8.62 12.90
N GLN A 240 18.99 -9.47 13.01
CA GLN A 240 19.05 -10.87 12.56
C GLN A 240 18.48 -11.10 11.15
N THR A 241 17.79 -10.12 10.55
CA THR A 241 17.21 -10.30 9.20
C THR A 241 17.23 -9.03 8.35
N PRO A 242 17.72 -9.10 7.10
CA PRO A 242 17.71 -7.95 6.19
C PRO A 242 16.29 -7.56 5.72
N TYR A 243 15.31 -8.45 5.87
CA TYR A 243 13.91 -8.22 5.46
C TYR A 243 12.99 -7.83 6.64
N PHE A 244 13.56 -7.33 7.73
CA PHE A 244 12.85 -7.05 8.97
C PHE A 244 11.64 -6.15 8.76
N THR A 245 11.85 -4.99 8.15
CA THR A 245 10.80 -3.99 7.91
C THR A 245 9.66 -4.56 7.09
N TYR A 246 9.97 -5.38 6.08
CA TYR A 246 8.97 -6.03 5.24
C TYR A 246 8.12 -7.03 6.06
N ILE A 247 8.75 -7.91 6.84
CA ILE A 247 8.04 -8.89 7.68
C ILE A 247 7.20 -8.18 8.74
N ALA A 248 7.76 -7.16 9.40
CA ALA A 248 7.09 -6.39 10.43
C ALA A 248 5.87 -5.63 9.87
N SER A 249 6.01 -4.95 8.75
CA SER A 249 4.93 -4.20 8.08
C SER A 249 3.83 -5.14 7.61
N ARG A 250 4.17 -6.25 6.94
CA ARG A 250 3.20 -7.27 6.54
C ARG A 250 2.42 -7.83 7.71
N THR A 251 3.11 -8.14 8.80
CA THR A 251 2.49 -8.68 10.01
C THR A 251 1.57 -7.66 10.66
N PHE A 252 1.97 -6.40 10.70
CA PHE A 252 1.18 -5.29 11.23
C PHE A 252 -0.15 -5.14 10.49
N TRP A 253 -0.11 -4.88 9.18
CA TRP A 253 -1.31 -4.62 8.39
C TRP A 253 -2.26 -5.82 8.40
N ARG A 254 -1.74 -7.05 8.25
CA ARG A 254 -2.55 -8.27 8.33
C ARG A 254 -3.22 -8.42 9.70
N THR A 255 -2.52 -8.09 10.78
CA THR A 255 -3.10 -8.18 12.14
C THR A 255 -4.23 -7.17 12.31
N LEU A 256 -4.06 -5.93 11.84
CA LEU A 256 -5.11 -4.93 11.90
C LEU A 256 -6.33 -5.30 11.05
N GLU A 257 -6.13 -5.80 9.82
CA GLU A 257 -7.22 -6.29 8.97
C GLU A 257 -7.96 -7.49 9.59
N THR A 258 -7.24 -8.38 10.27
CA THR A 258 -7.86 -9.52 10.97
C THR A 258 -8.74 -9.03 12.12
N LEU A 259 -8.30 -7.99 12.85
CA LEU A 259 -9.08 -7.41 13.93
C LEU A 259 -10.34 -6.68 13.43
N LEU A 260 -10.26 -6.07 12.25
CA LEU A 260 -11.42 -5.48 11.56
C LEU A 260 -12.45 -6.54 11.19
N THR A 261 -12.02 -7.56 10.44
CA THR A 261 -12.90 -8.60 9.87
C THR A 261 -13.59 -9.45 10.93
N GLN A 262 -12.89 -9.81 12.01
CA GLN A 262 -13.47 -10.57 13.13
C GLN A 262 -14.65 -9.85 13.79
N ARG A 263 -14.65 -8.51 13.82
CA ARG A 263 -15.76 -7.73 14.38
C ARG A 263 -16.97 -7.68 13.48
N ASP A 264 -16.79 -7.56 12.17
CA ASP A 264 -17.91 -7.59 11.22
C ASP A 264 -18.66 -8.93 11.30
N THR A 265 -17.95 -10.05 11.43
CA THR A 265 -18.57 -11.38 11.57
C THR A 265 -19.30 -11.59 12.90
N SER A 266 -18.84 -10.93 13.98
CA SER A 266 -19.50 -10.99 15.29
C SER A 266 -20.80 -10.19 15.36
N ARG A 267 -21.04 -9.28 14.40
CA ARG A 267 -22.28 -8.51 14.26
C ARG A 267 -23.31 -9.19 13.34
N THR A 268 -22.89 -10.18 12.55
CA THR A 268 -23.77 -10.93 11.63
C THR A 268 -24.20 -12.30 12.17
N SER A 269 -23.90 -12.61 13.43
CA SER A 269 -24.41 -13.82 14.08
C SER A 269 -25.73 -13.48 14.80
N PRO A 270 -26.84 -14.20 14.52
CA PRO A 270 -28.16 -13.91 15.07
C PRO A 270 -28.24 -14.09 16.60
#